data_AF-A0A3S1SG75-F1
#
_entry.id   AF-A0A3S1SG75-F1
#
_cell.length_a   1.000
_cell.length_b   1.000
_cell.length_c   1.000
_cell.angle_alpha   90.00
_cell.angle_beta   90.00
_cell.angle_gamma   90.00
#
_symmetry.space_group_name_H-M   'P 1'
#
loop_
_entity.id
_entity.type
_entity.pdbx_description
1 polymer ?
#
loop_
_entity_poly.entity_id
_entity_poly.type
_entity_poly.pdbx_seq_one_letter_code
_entity_poly.pdbx_strand_id
1 'polypeptide(L)' 'MNSRNVEKQAVGGAPLTFAVLVFPGFPMMAFSSVIEPLRAVNILAKRECYHWVIVG' A
#
# COMPACT_ATOMS: atom_id res chain seq x y z
N MET A 1 -13.86 -7.00 18.11
CA MET A 1 -12.44 -7.43 18.07
C MET A 1 -12.15 -8.16 16.76
N ASN A 2 -11.73 -7.47 15.69
CA ASN A 2 -11.26 -8.15 14.46
C ASN A 2 -10.01 -7.51 13.85
N SER A 3 -9.14 -6.92 14.67
CA SER A 3 -7.95 -6.17 14.24
C SER A 3 -6.70 -7.04 14.06
N ARG A 4 -6.81 -8.38 14.03
CA ARG A 4 -5.65 -9.31 14.08
C ARG A 4 -5.24 -9.94 12.74
N ASN A 5 -5.78 -9.47 11.60
CA ASN A 5 -5.45 -10.07 10.30
C ASN A 5 -4.67 -9.17 9.33
N VAL A 6 -4.49 -7.88 9.65
CA VAL A 6 -3.65 -6.98 8.83
C VAL A 6 -2.16 -7.24 9.08
N GLU A 7 -1.81 -7.69 10.29
CA GLU A 7 -0.40 -7.83 10.71
C GLU A 7 0.29 -9.13 10.25
N LYS A 8 -0.44 -10.09 9.64
CA LYS A 8 0.06 -11.45 9.40
C LYS A 8 0.49 -11.79 7.96
N GLN A 9 0.43 -10.87 7.00
CA GLN A 9 0.87 -11.18 5.62
C GLN A 9 2.39 -11.01 5.38
N ALA A 10 3.21 -10.94 6.43
CA ALA A 10 4.64 -10.73 6.29
C ALA A 10 5.49 -12.02 6.23
N VAL A 11 4.98 -13.17 5.76
CA VAL A 11 5.85 -14.36 5.54
C VAL A 11 5.43 -15.15 4.28
N GLY A 12 6.01 -14.79 3.13
CA GLY A 12 6.17 -15.69 1.97
C GLY A 12 5.09 -15.69 0.88
N GLY A 13 4.13 -14.76 0.88
CA GLY A 13 3.11 -14.62 -0.17
C GLY A 13 3.49 -13.64 -1.29
N ALA A 14 2.75 -13.68 -2.41
CA ALA A 14 2.87 -12.69 -3.48
C ALA A 14 2.60 -11.25 -2.96
N PRO A 15 3.19 -10.20 -3.58
CA PRO A 15 3.02 -8.82 -3.14
C PRO A 15 1.54 -8.41 -3.08
N LEU A 16 1.11 -7.76 -1.99
CA LEU A 16 -0.27 -7.28 -1.87
C LEU A 16 -0.45 -6.03 -2.72
N THR A 17 -1.47 -6.01 -3.58
CA THR A 17 -1.73 -4.89 -4.50
C THR A 17 -2.82 -3.96 -3.96
N PHE A 18 -2.54 -2.66 -3.90
CA PHE A 18 -3.48 -1.60 -3.57
C PHE A 18 -3.93 -0.85 -4.82
N ALA A 19 -5.24 -0.72 -5.02
CA ALA A 19 -5.80 0.16 -6.05
C ALA A 19 -6.21 1.50 -5.42
N VAL A 20 -5.67 2.59 -5.92
CA VAL A 20 -6.04 3.95 -5.49
C VAL A 20 -6.92 4.56 -6.57
N LEU A 21 -8.22 4.68 -6.27
CA LEU A 21 -9.19 5.32 -7.16
C LEU A 21 -9.09 6.85 -7.00
N VAL A 22 -8.68 7.52 -8.08
CA VAL A 22 -8.42 8.96 -8.13
C VAL A 22 -9.45 9.62 -9.03
N PHE A 23 -10.00 10.75 -8.57
CA PHE A 23 -10.95 11.56 -9.32
C PHE A 23 -10.37 12.95 -9.59
N PRO A 24 -10.93 13.74 -10.53
CA PRO A 24 -10.53 15.13 -10.73
C PRO A 24 -10.58 15.93 -9.42
N GLY A 25 -9.50 16.65 -9.10
CA GLY A 25 -9.38 17.41 -7.85
C GLY A 25 -8.99 16.59 -6.62
N PHE A 26 -8.66 15.30 -6.78
CA PHE A 26 -8.16 14.48 -5.67
C PHE A 26 -6.90 15.11 -5.04
N PRO A 27 -6.85 15.24 -3.70
CA PRO A 27 -5.71 15.87 -3.05
C PRO A 27 -4.42 15.06 -3.22
N MET A 28 -3.43 15.62 -3.91
CA MET A 28 -2.12 14.96 -4.08
C MET A 28 -1.43 14.66 -2.75
N MET A 29 -1.67 15.47 -1.71
CA MET A 29 -1.16 15.18 -0.36
C MET A 29 -1.76 13.90 0.23
N ALA A 30 -3.06 13.66 0.01
CA ALA A 30 -3.71 12.43 0.46
C ALA A 30 -3.14 11.22 -0.30
N PHE A 31 -2.92 11.35 -1.62
CA PHE A 31 -2.26 10.32 -2.43
C PHE A 31 -0.89 9.94 -1.83
N SER A 32 -0.02 10.93 -1.62
CA SER A 32 1.32 10.71 -1.08
C SER A 32 1.29 10.08 0.33
N SER A 33 0.33 10.49 1.17
CA SER A 33 0.20 9.93 2.53
C SER A 33 -0.05 8.42 2.55
N VAL A 34 -0.65 7.86 1.47
CA VAL A 34 -0.89 6.42 1.32
C VAL A 34 0.30 5.71 0.68
N ILE A 35 0.92 6.32 -0.34
CA ILE A 35 2.00 5.68 -1.11
C ILE A 35 3.32 5.64 -0.35
N GLU A 36 3.65 6.69 0.42
CA GLU A 36 4.94 6.76 1.12
C GLU A 36 5.14 5.66 2.18
N PRO A 37 4.15 5.29 3.02
CA PRO A 37 4.27 4.14 3.91
C PRO A 37 4.47 2.81 3.18
N LEU A 38 3.76 2.58 2.07
CA LEU A 38 3.90 1.35 1.27
C LEU A 38 5.32 1.24 0.69
N ARG A 39 5.84 2.36 0.15
CA ARG A 39 7.23 2.47 -0.30
C ARG A 39 8.22 2.21 0.83
N ALA A 40 8.00 2.82 1.99
CA ALA A 40 8.88 2.67 3.15
C ALA A 40 8.99 1.20 3.59
N VAL A 41 7.88 0.45 3.60
CA VAL A 41 7.91 -0.97 3.94
C VAL A 41 8.67 -1.79 2.90
N ASN A 42 8.48 -1.54 1.60
CA ASN A 42 9.24 -2.24 0.57
C ASN A 42 10.76 -2.01 0.70
N ILE A 43 11.16 -0.77 0.99
CA ILE A 43 12.56 -0.39 1.23
C ILE A 43 13.09 -1.12 2.48
N LEU A 44 12.37 -1.05 3.59
CA LEU A 44 12.80 -1.62 4.86
C LEU A 44 12.87 -3.15 4.80
N ALA A 45 11.93 -3.79 4.11
CA ALA A 45 11.86 -5.23 3.94
C ALA A 45 12.83 -5.76 2.86
N LYS A 46 13.44 -4.87 2.06
CA LYS A 46 14.30 -5.21 0.91
C LYS A 46 13.65 -6.18 -0.07
N ARG A 47 12.32 -6.15 -0.16
CA ARG A 47 11.50 -6.98 -1.05
C ARG A 47 10.21 -6.25 -1.37
N GLU A 48 9.57 -6.61 -2.47
CA GLU A 48 8.26 -6.06 -2.82
C GLU A 48 7.18 -6.72 -1.96
N CYS A 49 6.87 -6.12 -0.80
CA CYS A 49 5.74 -6.52 0.03
C CYS A 49 4.42 -5.97 -0.52
N TYR A 50 4.47 -4.78 -1.11
CA TYR A 50 3.32 -4.03 -1.57
C TYR A 50 3.51 -3.54 -3.01
N HIS A 51 2.43 -3.58 -3.77
CA HIS A 51 2.32 -2.99 -5.10
C HIS A 51 1.16 -1.98 -5.09
N TRP A 52 1.19 -0.97 -5.95
CA TRP A 52 0.08 -0.03 -6.09
C TRP A 52 -0.23 0.28 -7.54
N VAL A 53 -1.51 0.48 -7.82
CA VAL A 53 -2.03 0.91 -9.11
C VAL A 53 -2.95 2.11 -8.91
N ILE A 54 -2.89 3.05 -9.85
CA ILE A 54 -3.81 4.19 -9.89
C ILE A 54 -4.93 3.82 -10.84
N VAL A 55 -6.17 3.98 -10.37
CA VAL A 55 -7.38 3.77 -11.15
C VAL A 55 -8.12 5.12 -11.19
N GLY A 56 -8.71 5.51 -12.30
CA GLY A 56 -9.40 6.80 -12.44
C GLY A 56 -10.41 6.77 -13.57
#